data_AF-A0A9F5N2A5-F1
#
_entry.id   AF-A0A9F5N2A5-F1
#
_cell.length_a   1.000
_cell.length_b   1.000
_cell.length_c   1.000
_cell.angle_alpha   90.00
_cell.angle_beta   90.00
_cell.angle_gamma   90.00
#
_symmetry.space_group_name_H-M   'P 1'
#
loop_
_entity.id
_entity.type
_entity.pdbx_description
1 polymer ?
#
loop_
_entity_poly.entity_id
_entity_poly.type
_entity_poly.pdbx_seq_one_letter_code
_entity_poly.pdbx_strand_id
1 'polypeptide(L)'
;METLLLFLCVESFPGYNVALCLSIAIKNKASNDEIFTILKDVPNLNQDDDDDEGFSFNPLKIEVFVQALLHLASKSFSHSFSALGKFREVLKTLAESDEGKLHVLRVMYEVWKNHPQMIAVLVDKMIRTQIVDCAAVANWIFSPELAHDFTRFYIWEILHSTIRKMNKHVMMIQKELEEAKERLAKQHKRRDDARSNERENWPLEEQIERLQEKVESAQSEQKNLFLVIFQRFIMILTE
;
A
#
# COMPACT_ATOMS: atom_id res chain seq x y z
N MET A 1 7.04 -15.50 16.23
CA MET A 1 7.94 -14.73 17.10
C MET A 1 9.29 -15.41 17.27
N GLU A 2 9.35 -16.75 17.41
CA GLU A 2 10.62 -17.52 17.42
C GLU A 2 11.44 -17.40 16.12
N THR A 3 10.80 -17.34 14.95
CA THR A 3 11.50 -17.13 13.67
C THR A 3 12.13 -15.73 13.56
N LEU A 4 11.60 -14.73 14.28
CA LEU A 4 12.13 -13.37 14.32
C LEU A 4 13.32 -13.22 15.27
N LEU A 5 13.29 -13.95 16.40
CA LEU A 5 14.41 -14.02 17.34
C LEU A 5 15.66 -14.63 16.69
N LEU A 6 15.49 -15.55 15.74
CA LEU A 6 16.61 -16.10 14.98
C LEU A 6 17.28 -15.08 14.04
N PHE A 7 16.54 -14.14 13.45
CA PHE A 7 17.13 -13.15 12.52
C PHE A 7 17.82 -11.98 13.23
N LEU A 8 17.29 -11.51 14.36
CA LEU A 8 17.91 -10.45 15.18
C LEU A 8 19.01 -10.96 16.13
N CYS A 9 19.29 -12.26 16.16
CA CYS A 9 20.35 -12.86 16.99
C CYS A 9 21.46 -13.57 16.21
N VAL A 10 21.41 -13.59 14.87
CA VAL A 10 22.47 -14.20 14.05
C VAL A 10 23.25 -13.08 13.36
N GLU A 11 24.44 -12.77 13.88
CA GLU A 11 25.37 -11.75 13.33
C GLU A 11 25.70 -11.96 11.84
N SER A 12 25.46 -13.15 11.30
CA SER A 12 25.73 -13.53 9.92
C SER A 12 24.66 -13.11 8.89
N PHE A 13 23.54 -12.47 9.31
CA PHE A 13 22.47 -12.10 8.37
C PHE A 13 22.80 -10.80 7.59
N PRO A 14 22.58 -10.76 6.26
CA PRO A 14 22.75 -9.54 5.48
C PRO A 14 21.93 -8.37 6.06
N GLY A 15 22.56 -7.22 6.29
CA GLY A 15 21.86 -6.05 6.83
C GLY A 15 21.61 -6.07 8.35
N TYR A 16 22.17 -7.04 9.10
CA TYR A 16 22.04 -7.13 10.57
C TYR A 16 22.37 -5.81 11.30
N ASN A 17 23.53 -5.23 11.01
CA ASN A 17 23.97 -3.96 11.62
C ASN A 17 22.99 -2.83 11.32
N VAL A 18 22.45 -2.77 10.10
CA VAL A 18 21.47 -1.75 9.71
C VAL A 18 20.15 -1.97 10.44
N ALA A 19 19.69 -3.21 10.58
CA ALA A 19 18.49 -3.55 11.34
C ALA A 19 18.60 -3.14 12.83
N LEU A 20 19.79 -3.28 13.43
CA LEU A 20 20.06 -2.78 14.78
C LEU A 20 20.01 -1.24 14.85
N CYS A 21 20.67 -0.55 13.92
CA CYS A 21 20.64 0.91 13.84
C CYS A 21 19.21 1.44 13.67
N LEU A 22 18.43 0.85 12.76
CA LEU A 22 17.01 1.17 12.55
C LEU A 22 16.20 0.94 13.83
N SER A 23 16.44 -0.19 14.51
CA SER A 23 15.71 -0.50 15.75
C SER A 23 15.98 0.53 16.84
N ILE A 24 17.23 0.98 16.98
CA ILE A 24 17.63 2.03 17.94
C ILE A 24 16.99 3.37 17.54
N ALA A 25 17.10 3.75 16.26
CA ALA A 25 16.54 5.00 15.74
C ALA A 25 15.02 5.09 15.93
N ILE A 26 14.29 4.02 15.59
CA ILE A 26 12.82 3.95 15.75
C ILE A 26 12.43 4.08 17.23
N LYS A 27 13.14 3.39 18.15
CA LYS A 27 12.92 3.52 19.61
C LYS A 27 13.15 4.94 20.10
N ASN A 28 14.18 5.62 19.57
CA ASN A 28 14.51 7.01 19.88
C ASN A 28 13.65 8.04 19.13
N LYS A 29 12.56 7.60 18.51
CA LYS A 29 11.58 8.43 17.79
C LYS A 29 12.17 9.20 16.60
N ALA A 30 13.11 8.61 15.89
CA ALA A 30 13.72 9.18 14.69
C ALA A 30 12.72 9.73 13.65
N SER A 31 13.15 10.71 12.85
CA SER A 31 12.43 11.28 11.70
C SER A 31 12.51 10.36 10.47
N ASN A 32 11.71 10.64 9.42
CA ASN A 32 11.82 9.90 8.16
C ASN A 32 13.21 10.08 7.52
N ASP A 33 13.78 11.29 7.58
CA ASP A 33 15.10 11.59 7.01
C ASP A 33 16.24 10.82 7.68
N GLU A 34 16.18 10.68 9.01
CA GLU A 34 17.15 9.86 9.77
C GLU A 34 17.05 8.38 9.37
N ILE A 35 15.82 7.87 9.20
CA ILE A 35 15.62 6.50 8.71
C ILE A 35 16.14 6.33 7.28
N PHE A 36 15.86 7.27 6.38
CA PHE A 36 16.39 7.24 5.01
C PHE A 36 17.91 7.28 5.00
N THR A 37 18.53 8.06 5.88
CA THR A 37 19.98 8.14 6.02
C THR A 37 20.56 6.79 6.40
N ILE A 38 19.99 6.11 7.40
CA ILE A 38 20.41 4.75 7.80
C ILE A 38 20.20 3.74 6.66
N LEU A 39 19.11 3.86 5.89
CA LEU A 39 18.81 2.97 4.78
C LEU A 39 19.73 3.15 3.56
N LYS A 40 20.48 4.25 3.46
CA LYS A 40 21.47 4.41 2.38
C LYS A 40 22.63 3.41 2.49
N ASP A 41 22.96 2.97 3.71
CA ASP A 41 24.06 2.05 3.97
C ASP A 41 23.74 0.57 3.64
N VAL A 42 22.51 0.28 3.21
CA VAL A 42 22.12 -1.08 2.81
C VAL A 42 22.57 -1.35 1.37
N PRO A 43 23.40 -2.38 1.13
CA PRO A 43 23.83 -2.74 -0.21
C PRO A 43 22.63 -3.17 -1.07
N ASN A 44 22.61 -2.80 -2.34
CA ASN A 44 21.66 -3.36 -3.30
C ASN A 44 22.33 -4.51 -4.05
N LEU A 45 21.96 -5.76 -3.72
CA LEU A 45 22.51 -6.94 -4.39
C LEU A 45 22.00 -7.10 -5.83
N ASN A 46 21.00 -6.30 -6.22
CA ASN A 46 20.35 -6.35 -7.53
C ASN A 46 20.80 -5.21 -8.46
N GLN A 47 21.76 -4.36 -8.07
CA GLN A 47 22.30 -3.32 -8.95
C GLN A 47 23.47 -3.88 -9.77
N ASP A 48 23.33 -3.83 -11.09
CA ASP A 48 24.47 -3.84 -12.00
C ASP A 48 25.10 -2.43 -12.00
N ASP A 49 26.42 -2.31 -12.21
CA ASP A 49 27.19 -1.06 -12.09
C ASP A 49 26.75 0.09 -13.04
N ASP A 50 25.79 -0.17 -13.94
CA ASP A 50 25.29 0.77 -14.98
C ASP A 50 23.91 1.39 -14.69
N ASP A 51 23.25 1.06 -13.56
CA ASP A 51 21.94 1.63 -13.22
C ASP A 51 22.09 2.96 -12.46
N ASP A 52 21.51 4.02 -13.05
CA ASP A 52 21.45 5.40 -12.55
C ASP A 52 21.03 5.47 -11.06
N GLU A 53 21.52 6.49 -10.32
CA GLU A 53 21.34 6.73 -8.88
C GLU A 53 19.87 7.00 -8.42
N GLY A 54 18.87 6.34 -9.02
CA GLY A 54 17.49 6.34 -8.56
C GLY A 54 17.27 5.40 -7.37
N PHE A 55 16.12 5.54 -6.70
CA PHE A 55 15.62 4.54 -5.74
C PHE A 55 15.18 3.27 -6.50
N SER A 56 16.13 2.54 -7.08
CA SER A 56 15.90 1.19 -7.62
C SER A 56 15.37 0.28 -6.52
N PHE A 57 14.46 -0.63 -6.86
CA PHE A 57 13.94 -1.64 -5.93
C PHE A 57 15.10 -2.35 -5.20
N ASN A 58 15.12 -2.21 -3.88
CA ASN A 58 16.10 -2.87 -3.01
C ASN A 58 15.35 -3.74 -1.99
N PRO A 59 15.29 -5.07 -2.20
CA PRO A 59 14.56 -5.97 -1.32
C PRO A 59 15.09 -5.93 0.12
N LEU A 60 16.42 -5.85 0.29
CA LEU A 60 17.03 -5.86 1.61
C LEU A 60 16.68 -4.61 2.43
N LYS A 61 16.59 -3.43 1.79
CA LYS A 61 16.12 -2.18 2.46
C LYS A 61 14.70 -2.34 3.00
N ILE A 62 13.81 -2.91 2.20
CA ILE A 62 12.42 -3.18 2.61
C ILE A 62 12.42 -4.17 3.77
N GLU A 63 13.17 -5.27 3.64
CA GLU A 63 13.21 -6.35 4.63
C GLU A 63 13.65 -5.84 6.00
N VAL A 64 14.83 -5.23 6.10
CA VAL A 64 15.36 -4.76 7.41
C VAL A 64 14.47 -3.69 8.03
N PHE A 65 13.88 -2.80 7.21
CA PHE A 65 13.02 -1.74 7.69
C PHE A 65 11.67 -2.24 8.18
N VAL A 66 10.95 -3.01 7.35
CA VAL A 66 9.61 -3.52 7.67
C VAL A 66 9.67 -4.48 8.86
N GLN A 67 10.69 -5.34 8.92
CA GLN A 67 10.89 -6.23 10.07
C GLN A 67 11.13 -5.44 11.36
N ALA A 68 12.08 -4.49 11.38
CA ALA A 68 12.39 -3.70 12.58
C ALA A 68 11.16 -2.89 13.03
N LEU A 69 10.47 -2.24 12.09
CA LEU A 69 9.29 -1.43 12.37
C LEU A 69 8.15 -2.26 12.99
N LEU A 70 7.79 -3.39 12.37
CA LEU A 70 6.70 -4.23 12.83
C LEU A 70 7.04 -4.95 14.14
N HIS A 71 8.31 -5.33 14.34
CA HIS A 71 8.76 -5.92 15.59
C HIS A 71 8.60 -4.95 16.77
N LEU A 72 9.07 -3.70 16.63
CA LEU A 72 8.94 -2.69 17.68
C LEU A 72 7.49 -2.28 17.94
N ALA A 73 6.64 -2.40 16.92
CA ALA A 73 5.23 -2.06 17.00
C ALA A 73 4.32 -3.29 17.28
N SER A 74 4.89 -4.42 17.71
CA SER A 74 4.17 -5.70 17.88
C SER A 74 3.24 -5.78 19.10
N LYS A 75 3.28 -4.78 20.00
CA LYS A 75 2.54 -4.81 21.27
C LYS A 75 1.02 -4.83 21.12
N SER A 76 0.47 -4.11 20.13
CA SER A 76 -0.97 -4.12 19.83
C SER A 76 -1.23 -3.51 18.44
N PHE A 77 -2.44 -3.72 17.91
CA PHE A 77 -2.87 -3.11 16.64
C PHE A 77 -2.63 -1.60 16.59
N SER A 78 -2.93 -0.89 17.68
CA SER A 78 -2.74 0.56 17.76
C SER A 78 -1.28 0.99 17.65
N HIS A 79 -0.35 0.19 18.19
CA HIS A 79 1.10 0.46 18.03
C HIS A 79 1.50 0.27 16.57
N SER A 80 1.10 -0.84 15.95
CA SER A 80 1.40 -1.11 14.54
C SER A 80 0.81 -0.05 13.60
N PHE A 81 -0.43 0.39 13.84
CA PHE A 81 -1.04 1.45 13.04
C PHE A 81 -0.36 2.81 13.21
N SER A 82 0.06 3.13 14.43
CA SER A 82 0.81 4.37 14.71
C SER A 82 2.17 4.34 14.02
N ALA A 83 2.86 3.18 14.05
CA ALA A 83 4.14 2.97 13.39
C ALA A 83 4.04 3.11 11.85
N LEU A 84 3.06 2.43 11.23
CA LEU A 84 2.79 2.56 9.79
C LEU A 84 2.40 4.00 9.40
N GLY A 85 1.67 4.70 10.27
CA GLY A 85 1.32 6.11 10.05
C GLY A 85 2.52 7.04 10.13
N LYS A 86 3.37 6.87 11.17
CA LYS A 86 4.55 7.70 11.40
C LYS A 86 5.55 7.59 10.25
N PHE A 87 5.83 6.38 9.78
CA PHE A 87 6.82 6.13 8.74
C PHE A 87 6.20 5.80 7.38
N ARG A 88 4.99 6.33 7.12
CA ARG A 88 4.28 6.13 5.85
C ARG A 88 5.13 6.57 4.66
N GLU A 89 5.84 7.69 4.78
CA GLU A 89 6.69 8.25 3.72
C GLU A 89 7.83 7.30 3.32
N VAL A 90 8.53 6.74 4.31
CA VAL A 90 9.56 5.73 4.09
C VAL A 90 8.97 4.50 3.43
N LEU A 91 7.83 4.01 3.92
CA LEU A 91 7.14 2.84 3.34
C LEU A 91 6.71 3.09 1.89
N LYS A 92 6.19 4.28 1.58
CA LYS A 92 5.78 4.63 0.21
C LYS A 92 6.97 4.75 -0.74
N THR A 93 8.10 5.27 -0.26
CA THR A 93 9.32 5.39 -1.06
C THR A 93 9.92 4.02 -1.34
N LEU A 94 9.99 3.15 -0.32
CA LEU A 94 10.48 1.78 -0.48
C LEU A 94 9.54 0.88 -1.31
N ALA A 95 8.24 1.19 -1.34
CA ALA A 95 7.21 0.46 -2.07
C ALA A 95 6.66 1.22 -3.29
N GLU A 96 7.50 2.04 -3.94
CA GLU A 96 7.09 2.79 -5.13
C GLU A 96 6.81 1.85 -6.31
N SER A 97 7.67 0.84 -6.52
CA SER A 97 7.49 -0.18 -7.54
C SER A 97 6.51 -1.28 -7.12
N ASP A 98 5.90 -1.96 -8.09
CA ASP A 98 5.01 -3.10 -7.82
C ASP A 98 5.73 -4.26 -7.11
N GLU A 99 7.00 -4.49 -7.45
CA GLU A 99 7.88 -5.43 -6.73
C GLU A 99 8.09 -5.02 -5.28
N GLY A 100 8.28 -3.71 -5.02
CA GLY A 100 8.37 -3.14 -3.68
C GLY A 100 7.12 -3.41 -2.85
N LYS A 101 5.94 -3.16 -3.41
CA LYS A 101 4.65 -3.43 -2.73
C LYS A 101 4.48 -4.91 -2.39
N LEU A 102 4.79 -5.81 -3.32
CA LEU A 102 4.73 -7.26 -3.10
C LEU A 102 5.73 -7.70 -2.03
N HIS A 103 6.94 -7.14 -2.05
CA HIS A 103 7.96 -7.45 -1.06
C HIS A 103 7.58 -6.96 0.34
N VAL A 104 6.98 -5.78 0.48
CA VAL A 104 6.42 -5.31 1.76
C VAL A 104 5.38 -6.29 2.32
N LEU A 105 4.47 -6.79 1.47
CA LEU A 105 3.46 -7.77 1.87
C LEU A 105 4.08 -9.10 2.30
N ARG A 106 5.09 -9.57 1.56
CA ARG A 106 5.84 -10.78 1.89
C ARG A 106 6.53 -10.68 3.25
N VAL A 107 7.30 -9.61 3.48
CA VAL A 107 8.00 -9.41 4.75
C VAL A 107 7.01 -9.26 5.91
N MET A 108 5.90 -8.53 5.70
CA MET A 108 4.85 -8.42 6.71
C MET A 108 4.24 -9.78 7.08
N TYR A 109 4.00 -10.63 6.08
CA TYR A 109 3.49 -11.98 6.28
C TYR A 109 4.48 -12.85 7.06
N GLU A 110 5.77 -12.83 6.71
CA GLU A 110 6.80 -13.58 7.45
C GLU A 110 6.85 -13.20 8.93
N VAL A 111 6.68 -11.91 9.25
CA VAL A 111 6.62 -11.41 10.62
C VAL A 111 5.37 -11.92 11.36
N TRP A 112 4.22 -11.96 10.68
CA TRP A 112 2.91 -12.16 11.31
C TRP A 112 2.18 -13.45 10.92
N LYS A 113 2.81 -14.41 10.25
CA LYS A 113 2.19 -15.68 9.77
C LYS A 113 1.44 -16.47 10.85
N ASN A 114 1.87 -16.35 12.11
CA ASN A 114 1.23 -16.99 13.26
C ASN A 114 0.08 -16.16 13.87
N HIS A 115 -0.27 -15.01 13.29
CA HIS A 115 -1.31 -14.10 13.76
C HIS A 115 -2.19 -13.59 12.58
N PRO A 116 -3.09 -14.42 12.04
CA PRO A 116 -3.93 -14.08 10.87
C PRO A 116 -4.72 -12.77 11.00
N GLN A 117 -5.28 -12.50 12.18
CA GLN A 117 -6.01 -11.24 12.43
C GLN A 117 -5.11 -10.01 12.29
N MET A 118 -3.84 -10.08 12.73
CA MET A 118 -2.89 -8.99 12.58
C MET A 118 -2.58 -8.75 11.10
N ILE A 119 -2.34 -9.81 10.33
CA ILE A 119 -2.14 -9.72 8.87
C ILE A 119 -3.32 -8.98 8.23
N ALA A 120 -4.55 -9.40 8.51
CA ALA A 120 -5.73 -8.80 7.91
C ALA A 120 -5.85 -7.29 8.20
N VAL A 121 -5.59 -6.87 9.44
CA VAL A 121 -5.68 -5.44 9.79
C VAL A 121 -4.50 -4.62 9.27
N LEU A 122 -3.30 -5.22 9.13
CA LEU A 122 -2.14 -4.54 8.54
C LEU A 122 -2.28 -4.35 7.05
N VAL A 123 -2.69 -5.39 6.30
CA VAL A 123 -3.02 -5.26 4.87
C VAL A 123 -4.08 -4.19 4.67
N ASP A 124 -5.11 -4.21 5.52
CA ASP A 124 -6.16 -3.21 5.47
C ASP A 124 -5.64 -1.79 5.69
N LYS A 125 -4.77 -1.60 6.70
CA LYS A 125 -4.15 -0.31 6.98
C LYS A 125 -3.26 0.16 5.82
N MET A 126 -2.46 -0.74 5.25
CA MET A 126 -1.53 -0.42 4.15
C MET A 126 -2.26 0.02 2.88
N ILE A 127 -3.39 -0.61 2.53
CA ILE A 127 -4.25 -0.15 1.43
C ILE A 127 -4.78 1.27 1.71
N ARG A 128 -5.34 1.49 2.92
CA ARG A 128 -5.95 2.79 3.28
C ARG A 128 -4.92 3.92 3.32
N THR A 129 -3.66 3.61 3.63
CA THR A 129 -2.56 4.59 3.61
C THR A 129 -1.83 4.66 2.28
N GLN A 130 -2.27 3.91 1.25
CA GLN A 130 -1.63 3.84 -0.07
C GLN A 130 -0.15 3.46 -0.01
N ILE A 131 0.21 2.56 0.91
CA ILE A 131 1.53 1.91 0.90
C ILE A 131 1.54 0.80 -0.15
N VAL A 132 0.42 0.07 -0.26
CA VAL A 132 0.16 -0.89 -1.32
C VAL A 132 -1.22 -0.60 -1.92
N ASP A 133 -1.45 -1.07 -3.14
CA ASP A 133 -2.75 -1.01 -3.80
C ASP A 133 -3.48 -2.37 -3.76
N CYS A 134 -4.71 -2.37 -4.26
CA CYS A 134 -5.54 -3.58 -4.25
C CYS A 134 -4.98 -4.67 -5.19
N ALA A 135 -4.33 -4.28 -6.29
CA ALA A 135 -3.78 -5.21 -7.27
C ALA A 135 -2.56 -5.96 -6.70
N ALA A 136 -1.69 -5.27 -5.96
CA ALA A 136 -0.58 -5.88 -5.24
C ALA A 136 -1.08 -6.91 -4.22
N VAL A 137 -2.13 -6.59 -3.46
CA VAL A 137 -2.73 -7.53 -2.49
C VAL A 137 -3.36 -8.74 -3.19
N ALA A 138 -4.05 -8.54 -4.31
CA ALA A 138 -4.58 -9.65 -5.10
C ALA A 138 -3.45 -10.56 -5.61
N ASN A 139 -2.39 -10.00 -6.20
CA ASN A 139 -1.23 -10.77 -6.65
C ASN A 139 -0.53 -11.52 -5.51
N TRP A 140 -0.38 -10.89 -4.35
CA TRP A 140 0.21 -11.51 -3.16
C TRP A 140 -0.63 -12.70 -2.67
N ILE A 141 -1.96 -12.61 -2.66
CA ILE A 141 -2.85 -13.71 -2.23
C ILE A 141 -2.62 -15.00 -3.02
N PHE A 142 -2.28 -14.88 -4.31
CA PHE A 142 -2.00 -16.00 -5.20
C PHE A 142 -0.50 -16.30 -5.32
N SER A 143 0.34 -15.74 -4.45
CA SER A 143 1.79 -15.95 -4.51
C SER A 143 2.18 -17.30 -3.89
N PRO A 144 3.34 -17.87 -4.29
CA PRO A 144 3.84 -19.13 -3.74
C PRO A 144 3.99 -19.13 -2.21
N GLU A 145 4.31 -17.98 -1.61
CA GLU A 145 4.49 -17.83 -0.16
C GLU A 145 3.20 -18.09 0.63
N LEU A 146 2.04 -17.85 0.01
CA LEU A 146 0.72 -18.11 0.58
C LEU A 146 0.13 -19.45 0.17
N ALA A 147 0.80 -20.26 -0.65
CA ALA A 147 0.27 -21.53 -1.15
C ALA A 147 -0.20 -22.47 -0.03
N HIS A 148 0.56 -22.55 1.07
CA HIS A 148 0.19 -23.37 2.24
C HIS A 148 -1.02 -22.85 3.00
N ASP A 149 -1.23 -21.54 3.01
CA ASP A 149 -2.30 -20.88 3.74
C ASP A 149 -3.52 -20.55 2.84
N PHE A 150 -3.43 -20.81 1.54
CA PHE A 150 -4.39 -20.38 0.52
C PHE A 150 -5.84 -20.79 0.81
N THR A 151 -6.05 -21.97 1.39
CA THR A 151 -7.38 -22.49 1.71
C THR A 151 -7.92 -21.98 3.06
N ARG A 152 -7.11 -21.23 3.83
CA ARG A 152 -7.52 -20.72 5.15
C ARG A 152 -8.42 -19.51 4.99
N PHE A 153 -9.43 -19.44 5.86
CA PHE A 153 -10.50 -18.43 5.80
C PHE A 153 -9.99 -16.98 5.74
N TYR A 154 -8.96 -16.65 6.51
CA TYR A 154 -8.44 -15.28 6.61
C TYR A 154 -7.89 -14.73 5.28
N ILE A 155 -7.39 -15.58 4.38
CA ILE A 155 -6.94 -15.19 3.04
C ILE A 155 -8.11 -14.63 2.24
N TRP A 156 -9.23 -15.32 2.27
CA TRP A 156 -10.46 -14.91 1.58
C TRP A 156 -11.11 -13.69 2.23
N GLU A 157 -11.04 -13.57 3.56
CA GLU A 157 -11.46 -12.36 4.26
C GLU A 157 -10.68 -11.13 3.77
N ILE A 158 -9.36 -11.25 3.62
CA ILE A 158 -8.49 -10.19 3.10
C ILE A 158 -8.85 -9.86 1.65
N LEU A 159 -9.03 -10.87 0.79
CA LEU A 159 -9.40 -10.66 -0.61
C LEU A 159 -10.73 -9.89 -0.73
N HIS A 160 -11.78 -10.38 -0.05
CA HIS A 160 -13.09 -9.74 -0.09
C HIS A 160 -13.08 -8.36 0.58
N SER A 161 -12.32 -8.16 1.65
CA SER A 161 -12.13 -6.84 2.27
C SER A 161 -11.49 -5.86 1.29
N THR A 162 -10.51 -6.31 0.51
CA THR A 162 -9.83 -5.54 -0.52
C THR A 162 -10.78 -5.16 -1.67
N ILE A 163 -11.54 -6.12 -2.20
CA ILE A 163 -12.57 -5.87 -3.22
C ILE A 163 -13.62 -4.86 -2.72
N ARG A 164 -14.12 -5.02 -1.48
CA ARG A 164 -15.10 -4.10 -0.90
C ARG A 164 -14.58 -2.67 -0.81
N LYS A 165 -13.29 -2.48 -0.51
CA LYS A 165 -12.68 -1.13 -0.48
C LYS A 165 -12.60 -0.53 -1.87
N MET A 166 -12.17 -1.30 -2.86
CA MET A 166 -12.12 -0.84 -4.24
C MET A 166 -13.52 -0.41 -4.72
N ASN A 167 -14.53 -1.24 -4.48
CA ASN A 167 -15.92 -0.91 -4.80
C ASN A 167 -16.38 0.38 -4.08
N LYS A 168 -16.08 0.50 -2.77
CA LYS A 168 -16.44 1.68 -2.00
C LYS A 168 -15.71 2.94 -2.51
N HIS A 169 -14.45 2.82 -2.91
CA HIS A 169 -13.67 3.92 -3.47
C HIS A 169 -14.32 4.47 -4.75
N VAL A 170 -14.66 3.59 -5.69
CA VAL A 170 -15.38 3.95 -6.92
C VAL A 170 -16.72 4.62 -6.60
N MET A 171 -17.52 4.02 -5.71
CA MET A 171 -18.82 4.59 -5.32
C MET A 171 -18.70 5.98 -4.69
N MET A 172 -17.66 6.22 -3.88
CA MET A 172 -17.44 7.52 -3.24
C MET A 172 -17.09 8.60 -4.28
N ILE A 173 -16.16 8.32 -5.20
CA ILE A 173 -15.76 9.29 -6.24
C ILE A 173 -16.91 9.56 -7.21
N GLN A 174 -17.67 8.53 -7.58
CA GLN A 174 -18.88 8.70 -8.41
C GLN A 174 -19.91 9.60 -7.73
N LYS A 175 -20.11 9.43 -6.42
CA LYS A 175 -21.02 10.27 -5.65
C LYS A 175 -20.53 11.72 -5.60
N GLU A 176 -19.23 11.95 -5.41
CA GLU A 176 -18.63 13.30 -5.44
C GLU A 176 -18.82 13.99 -6.80
N LEU A 177 -18.66 13.24 -7.90
CA LEU A 177 -18.93 13.73 -9.25
C LEU A 177 -20.40 14.12 -9.45
N GLU A 178 -21.33 13.28 -9.01
CA GLU A 178 -22.76 13.56 -9.12
C GLU A 178 -23.16 14.79 -8.29
N GLU A 179 -22.66 14.91 -7.07
CA GLU A 179 -22.88 16.09 -6.22
C GLU A 179 -22.32 17.37 -6.85
N ALA A 180 -21.17 17.30 -7.53
CA ALA A 180 -20.60 18.44 -8.26
C ALA A 180 -21.47 18.84 -9.48
N LYS A 181 -21.93 17.86 -10.26
CA LYS A 181 -22.84 18.07 -11.41
C LYS A 181 -24.18 18.68 -10.97
N GLU A 182 -24.75 18.19 -9.87
CA GLU A 182 -25.98 18.76 -9.31
C GLU A 182 -25.81 20.22 -8.89
N ARG A 183 -24.66 20.58 -8.30
CA ARG A 183 -24.37 21.98 -7.91
C ARG A 183 -24.29 22.89 -9.13
N LEU A 184 -23.65 22.43 -10.21
CA LEU A 184 -23.59 23.16 -11.48
C LEU A 184 -24.98 23.33 -12.09
N ALA A 185 -25.79 22.28 -12.12
CA ALA A 185 -27.17 22.34 -12.63
C ALA A 185 -28.07 23.29 -11.82
N LYS A 186 -27.93 23.29 -10.48
CA LYS A 186 -28.65 24.23 -9.59
C LYS A 186 -28.21 25.68 -9.81
N GLN A 187 -26.94 25.93 -10.09
CA GLN A 187 -26.45 27.28 -10.45
C GLN A 187 -27.03 27.75 -11.78
N HIS A 188 -27.08 26.88 -12.80
CA HIS A 188 -27.71 27.21 -14.09
C HIS A 188 -29.21 27.52 -13.95
N LYS A 189 -29.95 26.69 -13.20
CA LYS A 189 -31.40 26.89 -13.00
C LYS A 189 -31.75 28.17 -12.23
N ARG A 190 -30.89 28.66 -11.33
CA ARG A 190 -31.06 29.94 -10.63
C ARG A 190 -30.69 31.15 -11.50
N ARG A 191 -30.07 30.93 -12.66
CA ARG A 191 -29.51 31.97 -13.56
C ARG A 191 -30.38 32.26 -14.79
N ASP A 192 -31.36 31.42 -15.12
CA ASP A 192 -32.36 31.75 -16.16
C ASP A 192 -33.20 33.01 -15.83
N ASP A 193 -33.13 33.51 -14.57
CA ASP A 193 -33.78 34.74 -14.11
C ASP A 193 -32.88 36.01 -14.11
N ALA A 194 -31.56 35.90 -14.33
CA ALA A 194 -30.66 37.08 -14.35
C ALA A 194 -29.38 36.85 -15.17
N ARG A 195 -29.18 37.66 -16.23
CA ARG A 195 -27.97 37.66 -17.09
C ARG A 195 -26.68 37.71 -16.27
N SER A 196 -25.77 36.74 -16.42
CA SER A 196 -24.37 36.88 -15.98
C SER A 196 -23.37 35.93 -16.67
N ASN A 197 -22.09 36.33 -16.58
CA ASN A 197 -20.84 35.91 -17.23
C ASN A 197 -20.44 34.42 -17.09
N GLU A 198 -19.97 33.84 -18.20
CA GLU A 198 -19.35 32.50 -18.32
C GLU A 198 -18.12 32.29 -17.40
N ARG A 199 -17.43 33.37 -17.01
CA ARG A 199 -16.20 33.31 -16.20
C ARG A 199 -16.38 32.73 -14.79
N GLU A 200 -17.58 32.74 -14.23
CA GLU A 200 -17.84 32.17 -12.89
C GLU A 200 -18.07 30.64 -12.90
N ASN A 201 -18.42 30.04 -14.05
CA ASN A 201 -18.66 28.59 -14.15
C ASN A 201 -17.38 27.78 -14.37
N TRP A 202 -16.37 28.41 -14.97
CA TRP A 202 -15.09 27.79 -15.32
C TRP A 202 -14.46 26.97 -14.18
N PRO A 203 -14.43 27.44 -12.91
CA PRO A 203 -13.80 26.67 -11.83
C PRO A 203 -14.58 25.40 -11.44
N LEU A 204 -15.91 25.38 -11.62
CA LEU A 204 -16.75 24.24 -11.26
C LEU A 204 -16.81 23.20 -12.39
N GLU A 205 -16.76 23.66 -13.65
CA GLU A 205 -16.62 22.81 -14.83
C GLU A 205 -15.26 22.09 -14.82
N GLU A 206 -14.16 22.80 -14.55
CA GLU A 206 -12.82 22.20 -14.40
C GLU A 206 -12.78 21.19 -13.24
N GLN A 207 -13.49 21.46 -12.14
CA GLN A 207 -13.60 20.51 -11.04
C GLN A 207 -14.35 19.23 -11.45
N ILE A 208 -15.42 19.35 -12.24
CA ILE A 208 -16.19 18.21 -12.75
C ILE A 208 -15.35 17.38 -13.72
N GLU A 209 -14.58 18.01 -14.60
CA GLU A 209 -13.67 17.33 -15.53
C GLU A 209 -12.63 16.50 -14.76
N ARG A 210 -11.95 17.10 -13.79
CA ARG A 210 -10.99 16.39 -12.91
C ARG A 210 -11.64 15.24 -12.12
N LEU A 211 -12.88 15.41 -11.67
CA LEU A 211 -13.61 14.33 -10.98
C LEU A 211 -14.01 13.21 -11.95
N GLN A 212 -14.34 13.55 -13.19
CA GLN A 212 -14.68 12.58 -14.22
C GLN A 212 -13.47 11.71 -14.58
N GLU A 213 -12.29 12.31 -14.80
CA GLU A 213 -11.02 11.59 -14.99
C GLU A 213 -10.72 10.65 -13.81
N LYS A 214 -10.95 11.11 -12.58
CA LYS A 214 -10.78 10.27 -11.37
C LYS A 214 -11.74 9.08 -11.33
N VAL A 215 -13.00 9.27 -11.75
CA VAL A 215 -13.97 8.16 -11.82
C VAL A 215 -13.49 7.12 -12.84
N GLU A 216 -13.06 7.55 -14.02
CA GLU A 216 -12.58 6.66 -15.07
C GLU A 216 -11.33 5.89 -14.63
N SER A 217 -10.38 6.56 -13.99
CA SER A 217 -9.20 5.92 -13.39
C SER A 217 -9.60 4.88 -12.33
N ALA A 218 -10.48 5.25 -11.39
CA ALA A 218 -10.92 4.34 -10.32
C ALA A 218 -11.70 3.13 -10.86
N GLN A 219 -12.52 3.32 -11.90
CA GLN A 219 -13.22 2.22 -12.58
C GLN A 219 -12.24 1.29 -13.32
N SER A 220 -11.21 1.87 -13.95
CA SER A 220 -10.13 1.09 -14.58
C SER A 220 -9.39 0.24 -13.54
N GLU A 221 -9.01 0.83 -12.40
CA GLU A 221 -8.38 0.12 -11.28
C GLU A 221 -9.28 -1.01 -10.74
N GLN A 222 -10.58 -0.75 -10.58
CA GLN A 222 -11.56 -1.77 -10.16
C GLN A 222 -11.63 -2.92 -11.16
N LYS A 223 -11.74 -2.62 -12.45
CA LYS A 223 -11.77 -3.63 -13.51
C LYS A 223 -10.47 -4.45 -13.51
N ASN A 224 -9.32 -3.79 -13.44
CA ASN A 224 -8.02 -4.44 -13.42
C ASN A 224 -7.87 -5.35 -12.20
N LEU A 225 -8.36 -4.96 -11.02
CA LEU A 225 -8.39 -5.82 -9.84
C LEU A 225 -9.14 -7.14 -10.11
N PHE A 226 -10.35 -7.06 -10.69
CA PHE A 226 -11.11 -8.27 -11.02
C PHE A 226 -10.42 -9.10 -12.10
N LEU A 227 -9.84 -8.47 -13.13
CA LEU A 227 -9.09 -9.17 -14.17
C LEU A 227 -7.90 -9.95 -13.59
N VAL A 228 -7.11 -9.32 -12.70
CA VAL A 228 -5.99 -9.99 -12.02
C VAL A 228 -6.49 -11.19 -11.21
N ILE A 229 -7.57 -11.02 -10.43
CA ILE A 229 -8.15 -12.12 -9.63
C ILE A 229 -8.59 -13.28 -10.53
N PHE A 230 -9.32 -13.00 -11.61
CA PHE A 230 -9.77 -14.03 -12.54
C PHE A 230 -8.60 -14.73 -13.25
N GLN A 231 -7.62 -13.97 -13.74
CA GLN A 231 -6.43 -14.53 -14.38
C GLN A 231 -5.67 -15.46 -13.45
N ARG A 232 -5.46 -15.07 -12.19
CA ARG A 232 -4.78 -15.91 -11.20
C ARG A 232 -5.56 -17.18 -10.88
N PHE A 233 -6.88 -17.09 -10.73
CA PHE A 233 -7.72 -18.28 -10.56
C PHE A 233 -7.66 -19.22 -11.76
N ILE A 234 -7.77 -18.69 -12.98
CA ILE A 234 -7.70 -19.49 -14.20
C ILE A 234 -6.36 -20.21 -14.27
N MET A 235 -5.25 -19.51 -13.99
CA MET A 235 -3.91 -20.08 -13.99
C MET A 235 -3.81 -21.26 -13.01
N ILE A 236 -4.21 -21.06 -11.75
CA ILE A 236 -4.15 -22.09 -10.69
C ILE A 236 -5.09 -23.27 -10.96
N LEU A 237 -6.25 -23.05 -11.57
CA LEU A 237 -7.20 -24.12 -11.88
C LEU A 237 -6.84 -24.91 -13.15
N THR A 238 -5.97 -24.35 -13.99
CA THR A 238 -5.52 -25.00 -15.24
C THR A 238 -4.22 -25.79 -15.04
N GLU A 239 -3.40 -25.40 -14.05
CA GLU A 239 -2.24 -26.18 -13.57
C GLU A 239 -2.67 -27.49 -12.88
#